data_AF-A0A430UUQ0-F1
#
_entry.id   AF-A0A430UUQ0-F1
#
_cell.length_a   1.000
_cell.length_b   1.000
_cell.length_c   1.000
_cell.angle_alpha   90.00
_cell.angle_beta   90.00
_cell.angle_gamma   90.00
#
_symmetry.space_group_name_H-M   'P 1'
#
loop_
_entity.id
_entity.type
_entity.pdbx_description
1 polymer ?
#
loop_
_entity_poly.entity_id
_entity_poly.type
_entity_poly.pdbx_seq_one_letter_code
_entity_poly.pdbx_strand_id
1 'polypeptide(L)'
;MRLEFSDPLRESRLEVPVLAEALGPVPGGYLLRGREVQVFAPLASKRFFRHGWQSWSLTTWVDLNFPPKPLFPEARRPQADDPFLLEASEWWGSGLGALEGPDGKVLLLGALGVGARV
;
A
#
# COMPACT_ATOMS: atom_id res chain seq x y z
N MET A 1 4.76 -3.66 17.20
CA MET A 1 5.88 -4.61 16.94
C MET A 1 6.85 -3.96 15.94
N ARG A 2 8.00 -4.55 15.63
CA ARG A 2 8.96 -3.99 14.64
C ARG A 2 9.33 -5.05 13.62
N LEU A 3 9.44 -4.63 12.35
CA LEU A 3 10.02 -5.44 11.28
C LEU A 3 11.45 -4.99 11.07
N GLU A 4 12.34 -5.95 10.87
CA GLU A 4 13.73 -5.68 10.56
C GLU A 4 14.05 -6.22 9.18
N PHE A 5 14.52 -5.32 8.31
CA PHE A 5 15.00 -5.69 6.99
C PHE A 5 16.51 -5.44 6.95
N SER A 6 17.27 -6.48 6.60
CA SER A 6 18.71 -6.40 6.35
C SER A 6 18.97 -6.57 4.87
N ASP A 7 19.69 -5.62 4.27
CA ASP A 7 20.24 -5.77 2.92
C ASP A 7 21.69 -6.22 3.04
N PRO A 8 22.00 -7.52 2.84
CA PRO A 8 23.36 -8.03 3.01
C PRO A 8 24.34 -7.44 1.99
N LEU A 9 23.86 -6.81 0.91
CA LEU A 9 24.70 -6.17 -0.10
C LEU A 9 25.02 -4.71 0.21
N ARG A 10 24.30 -4.06 1.15
CA ARG A 10 24.43 -2.63 1.43
C ARG A 10 24.61 -2.28 2.92
N GLU A 11 24.75 -3.28 3.80
CA GLU A 11 24.90 -3.11 5.26
C GLU A 11 23.85 -2.16 5.90
N SER A 12 22.69 -2.01 5.26
CA SER A 12 21.62 -1.14 5.75
C SER A 12 20.59 -1.97 6.52
N ARG A 13 20.35 -1.60 7.78
CA ARG A 13 19.26 -2.14 8.61
C ARG A 13 18.11 -1.15 8.63
N LEU A 14 16.96 -1.56 8.13
CA LEU A 14 15.73 -0.76 8.14
C LEU A 14 14.79 -1.30 9.22
N GLU A 15 14.49 -0.47 10.22
CA GLU A 15 13.45 -0.76 11.21
C GLU A 15 12.13 -0.13 10.76
N VAL A 16 11.09 -0.97 10.64
CA VAL A 16 9.74 -0.53 10.25
C VAL A 16 8.78 -0.80 11.40
N PRO A 17 8.27 0.23 12.09
CA PRO A 17 7.25 0.05 13.11
C PRO A 17 5.95 -0.47 12.49
N VAL A 18 5.28 -1.38 13.21
CA VAL A 18 3.97 -1.93 12.79
C VAL A 18 3.00 -2.06 13.96
N LEU A 19 1.72 -1.85 13.67
CA LEU A 19 0.58 -2.23 14.51
C LEU A 19 -0.15 -3.38 13.82
N ALA A 20 -0.17 -4.55 14.46
CA ALA A 20 -0.83 -5.77 14.02
C ALA A 20 -1.11 -6.65 15.25
N GLU A 21 -2.06 -7.57 15.15
CA GLU A 21 -2.39 -8.52 16.21
C GLU A 21 -1.29 -9.58 16.38
N ALA A 22 -0.68 -10.01 15.28
CA ALA A 22 0.47 -10.91 15.29
C ALA A 22 1.41 -10.64 14.10
N LEU A 23 2.66 -11.07 14.24
CA LEU A 23 3.69 -10.99 13.21
C LEU A 23 4.45 -12.32 13.15
N GLY A 24 4.84 -12.75 11.95
CA GLY A 24 5.73 -13.90 11.75
C GLY A 24 6.68 -13.68 10.57
N PRO A 25 7.98 -13.97 10.68
CA PRO A 25 8.91 -13.86 9.57
C PRO A 25 8.63 -14.91 8.49
N VAL A 26 8.84 -14.55 7.23
CA VAL A 26 8.78 -15.44 6.06
C VAL A 26 9.92 -15.12 5.10
N PRO A 27 10.28 -16.03 4.16
CA PRO A 27 11.24 -15.70 3.12
C PRO A 27 10.81 -14.42 2.37
N GLY A 28 11.68 -13.41 2.38
CA GLY A 28 11.45 -12.13 1.70
C GLY A 28 10.61 -11.10 2.46
N GLY A 29 10.13 -11.38 3.67
CA GLY A 29 9.35 -10.40 4.44
C GLY A 29 8.72 -10.93 5.72
N TYR A 30 7.52 -10.45 6.01
CA TYR A 30 6.78 -10.78 7.23
C TYR A 30 5.30 -10.99 6.92
N LEU A 31 4.67 -11.96 7.59
CA LEU A 31 3.22 -12.08 7.67
C LEU A 31 2.71 -11.26 8.84
N LEU A 32 1.75 -10.39 8.55
CA LEU A 32 1.01 -9.63 9.55
C LEU A 32 -0.40 -10.20 9.66
N ARG A 33 -0.90 -10.35 10.89
CA ARG A 33 -2.28 -10.74 11.16
C ARG A 33 -3.00 -9.58 11.82
N GLY A 34 -4.19 -9.27 11.32
CA GLY A 34 -5.12 -8.32 11.91
C GLY A 34 -6.22 -7.95 10.94
N ARG A 35 -7.38 -7.53 11.45
CA ARG A 35 -8.45 -6.96 10.60
C ARG A 35 -8.00 -5.64 9.96
N GLU A 36 -7.22 -4.87 10.71
CA GLU A 36 -6.54 -3.65 10.29
C GLU A 36 -5.09 -3.76 10.77
N VAL A 37 -4.15 -3.40 9.90
CA VAL A 37 -2.73 -3.32 10.25
C VAL A 37 -2.19 -1.97 9.77
N GLN A 38 -1.26 -1.40 10.52
CA GLN A 38 -0.60 -0.15 10.16
C GLN A 38 0.89 -0.39 10.06
N VAL A 39 1.48 0.01 8.94
CA VAL A 39 2.92 -0.09 8.67
C VAL A 39 3.47 1.32 8.48
N PHE A 40 4.38 1.73 9.34
CA PHE A 40 4.91 3.09 9.34
C PHE A 40 6.22 3.12 8.57
N ALA A 41 6.19 3.69 7.37
CA ALA A 41 7.40 3.87 6.60
C ALA A 41 8.40 4.76 7.37
N PRO A 42 9.64 4.31 7.63
CA PRO A 42 10.63 5.09 8.36
C PRO A 42 11.27 6.21 7.49
N LEU A 43 10.55 6.65 6.46
CA LEU A 43 11.04 7.50 5.39
C LEU A 43 9.89 8.36 4.84
N ALA A 44 10.22 9.58 4.39
CA ALA A 44 9.25 10.50 3.81
C ALA A 44 8.95 10.11 2.35
N SER A 45 8.12 9.09 2.15
CA SER A 45 7.66 8.70 0.83
C SER A 45 6.76 9.78 0.24
N LYS A 46 6.99 10.11 -1.03
CA LYS A 46 6.11 10.99 -1.81
C LYS A 46 5.26 10.24 -2.82
N ARG A 47 5.51 8.94 -3.02
CA ARG A 47 4.84 8.15 -4.05
C ARG A 47 4.22 6.90 -3.46
N PHE A 48 2.96 6.69 -3.82
CA PHE A 48 2.17 5.53 -3.43
C PHE A 48 1.78 4.74 -4.67
N PHE A 49 1.97 3.43 -4.65
CA PHE A 49 1.49 2.53 -5.69
C PHE A 49 0.01 2.25 -5.44
N ARG A 50 -0.85 2.99 -6.15
CA ARG A 50 -2.30 2.79 -6.15
C ARG A 50 -2.61 1.63 -7.10
N HIS A 51 -3.13 0.53 -6.56
CA HIS A 51 -3.60 -0.61 -7.31
C HIS A 51 -5.14 -0.57 -7.43
N GLY A 52 -5.66 -0.49 -8.65
CA GLY A 52 -7.10 -0.48 -8.91
C GLY A 52 -7.75 -1.85 -8.69
N TRP A 53 -9.08 -1.87 -8.56
CA TRP A 53 -9.80 -3.11 -8.21
C TRP A 53 -9.92 -4.10 -9.35
N GLN A 54 -10.24 -3.63 -10.56
CA GLN A 54 -10.55 -4.50 -11.68
C GLN A 54 -9.69 -4.19 -12.92
N SER A 55 -9.82 -5.02 -13.94
CA SER A 55 -9.05 -5.00 -15.19
C SER A 55 -8.87 -3.63 -15.89
N TRP A 56 -9.81 -2.70 -15.72
CA TRP A 56 -9.80 -1.38 -16.35
C TRP A 56 -9.43 -0.26 -15.37
N SER A 57 -9.26 -0.60 -14.11
CA SER A 57 -8.95 0.35 -13.05
C SER A 57 -7.52 0.86 -13.17
N LEU A 58 -7.30 2.10 -12.74
CA LEU A 58 -5.97 2.70 -12.76
C LEU A 58 -5.05 1.94 -11.80
N THR A 59 -3.88 1.53 -12.29
CA THR A 59 -2.79 0.97 -11.47
C THR A 59 -1.51 1.71 -11.78
N THR A 60 -1.07 2.58 -10.87
CA THR A 60 0.11 3.42 -11.08
C THR A 60 0.68 3.96 -9.76
N TRP A 61 1.90 4.47 -9.83
CA TRP A 61 2.47 5.33 -8.80
C TRP A 61 1.86 6.73 -8.86
N VAL A 62 1.20 7.14 -7.78
CA VAL A 62 0.63 8.49 -7.60
C VAL A 62 1.48 9.31 -6.65
N ASP A 63 1.40 10.63 -6.76
CA ASP A 63 2.08 11.57 -5.88
C ASP A 63 1.18 11.91 -4.68
N LEU A 64 1.65 11.61 -3.47
CA LEU A 64 0.94 11.83 -2.21
C LEU A 64 0.74 13.31 -1.87
N ASN A 65 1.44 14.24 -2.55
CA ASN A 65 1.22 15.67 -2.39
C ASN A 65 -0.09 16.14 -3.06
N PHE A 66 -0.71 15.30 -3.89
CA PHE A 66 -1.96 15.63 -4.58
C PHE A 66 -3.05 14.62 -4.19
N PRO A 67 -4.26 15.08 -3.84
CA PRO A 67 -5.37 14.19 -3.55
C PRO A 67 -5.89 13.51 -4.84
N PRO A 68 -6.61 12.37 -4.71
CA PRO A 68 -7.39 11.81 -5.80
C PRO A 68 -8.34 12.84 -6.41
N LYS A 69 -8.49 12.81 -7.74
CA LYS A 69 -9.47 13.62 -8.46
C LYS A 69 -10.74 12.80 -8.70
N PRO A 70 -11.94 13.37 -8.50
CA PRO A 70 -13.19 12.66 -8.76
C PRO A 70 -13.31 12.21 -10.21
N LEU A 71 -13.80 10.98 -10.42
CA LEU A 71 -14.06 10.43 -11.74
C LEU A 71 -15.45 10.84 -12.23
N PHE A 72 -15.50 11.35 -13.47
CA PHE A 72 -16.73 11.74 -14.14
C PHE A 72 -16.92 10.99 -15.48
N PRO A 73 -18.18 10.83 -15.93
CA PRO A 73 -19.42 11.12 -15.20
C PRO A 73 -19.67 10.11 -14.08
N GLU A 74 -20.44 10.50 -13.06
CA GLU A 74 -20.70 9.65 -11.87
C GLU A 74 -21.32 8.30 -12.23
N ALA A 75 -22.20 8.31 -13.23
CA ALA A 75 -22.84 7.10 -13.77
C ALA A 75 -21.84 6.03 -14.26
N ARG A 76 -20.59 6.39 -14.55
CA ARG A 76 -19.54 5.44 -14.97
C ARG A 76 -18.64 4.96 -13.83
N ARG A 77 -18.76 5.49 -12.61
CA ARG A 77 -17.94 5.06 -11.46
C ARG A 77 -18.03 3.55 -11.19
N PRO A 78 -19.23 2.92 -11.17
CA PRO A 78 -19.34 1.49 -10.86
C PRO A 78 -18.66 0.54 -11.86
N GLN A 79 -18.46 0.99 -13.11
CA GLN A 79 -17.75 0.21 -14.13
C GLN A 79 -16.26 0.57 -14.24
N ALA A 80 -15.78 1.58 -13.50
CA ALA A 80 -14.41 2.06 -13.59
C ALA A 80 -13.49 1.45 -12.51
N ASP A 81 -13.97 1.37 -11.27
CA ASP A 81 -13.19 0.86 -10.13
C ASP A 81 -14.12 0.45 -8.98
N ASP A 82 -13.57 0.04 -7.84
CA ASP A 82 -14.33 -0.08 -6.59
C ASP A 82 -14.90 1.31 -6.23
N PRO A 83 -16.24 1.46 -6.07
CA PRO A 83 -16.85 2.74 -5.73
C PRO A 83 -16.21 3.39 -4.49
N PHE A 84 -15.78 2.62 -3.50
CA PHE A 84 -15.12 3.17 -2.32
C PHE A 84 -13.82 3.90 -2.69
N LEU A 85 -13.01 3.34 -3.59
CA LEU A 85 -11.74 3.95 -4.02
C LEU A 85 -11.95 5.25 -4.81
N LEU A 86 -13.12 5.44 -5.41
CA LEU A 86 -13.44 6.62 -6.23
C LEU A 86 -14.08 7.76 -5.42
N GLU A 87 -14.75 7.44 -4.32
CA GLU A 87 -15.40 8.44 -3.44
C GLU A 87 -14.49 8.92 -2.30
N ALA A 88 -13.45 8.16 -1.94
CA ALA A 88 -12.50 8.53 -0.90
C ALA A 88 -11.69 9.79 -1.24
N SER A 89 -11.43 10.63 -0.23
CA SER A 89 -10.55 11.81 -0.34
C SER A 89 -9.06 11.48 -0.28
N GLU A 90 -8.71 10.27 0.16
CA GLU A 90 -7.35 9.76 0.27
C GLU A 90 -7.06 8.71 -0.81
N TRP A 91 -5.77 8.46 -1.04
CA TRP A 91 -5.35 7.35 -1.89
C TRP A 91 -5.55 6.02 -1.18
N TRP A 92 -6.35 5.16 -1.81
CA TRP A 92 -6.55 3.78 -1.43
C TRP A 92 -6.20 2.85 -2.59
N GLY A 93 -5.77 1.64 -2.28
CA GLY A 93 -5.57 0.53 -3.23
C GLY A 93 -6.44 -0.68 -2.89
N SER A 94 -6.78 -1.47 -3.91
CA SER A 94 -7.46 -2.75 -3.75
C SER A 94 -6.45 -3.86 -3.52
N GLY A 95 -6.54 -4.54 -2.37
CA GLY A 95 -5.74 -5.72 -2.01
C GLY A 95 -4.29 -5.43 -1.63
N LEU A 96 -3.65 -4.45 -2.26
CA LEU A 96 -2.28 -4.06 -1.97
C LEU A 96 -2.03 -2.57 -2.21
N GLY A 97 -0.96 -2.08 -1.60
CA GLY A 97 -0.39 -0.77 -1.82
C GLY A 97 1.10 -0.80 -1.51
N ALA A 98 1.83 0.20 -1.98
CA ALA A 98 3.26 0.30 -1.69
C ALA A 98 3.73 1.74 -1.63
N LEU A 99 4.79 1.98 -0.86
CA LEU A 99 5.45 3.27 -0.77
C LEU A 99 6.84 3.18 -1.39
N GLU A 100 7.17 4.14 -2.25
CA GLU A 100 8.50 4.28 -2.84
C GLU A 100 9.39 5.05 -1.85
N GLY A 101 10.48 4.42 -1.44
CA GLY A 101 11.53 5.02 -0.62
C GLY A 101 12.75 5.43 -1.45
N PRO A 102 13.83 5.86 -0.77
CA PRO A 102 15.09 6.21 -1.43
C PRO A 102 15.62 5.06 -2.30
N ASP A 103 16.37 5.43 -3.33
CA ASP A 103 17.04 4.50 -4.26
C ASP A 103 16.09 3.50 -4.95
N GLY A 104 14.81 3.83 -5.07
CA GLY A 104 13.80 2.97 -5.69
C GLY A 104 13.42 1.75 -4.86
N LYS A 105 13.79 1.71 -3.56
CA LYS A 105 13.32 0.66 -2.64
C LYS A 105 11.82 0.83 -2.40
N VAL A 106 11.12 -0.29 -2.25
CA VAL A 106 9.66 -0.30 -2.08
C VAL A 106 9.29 -0.97 -0.77
N LEU A 107 8.46 -0.30 0.02
CA LEU A 107 7.77 -0.90 1.17
C LEU A 107 6.36 -1.32 0.71
N LEU A 108 6.15 -2.62 0.57
CA LEU A 108 4.90 -3.20 0.08
C LEU A 108 4.07 -3.77 1.23
N LEU A 109 2.77 -3.48 1.22
CA LEU A 109 1.77 -4.13 2.06
C LEU A 109 0.69 -4.74 1.16
N GLY A 110 0.50 -6.05 1.26
CA GLY A 110 -0.47 -6.79 0.44
C GLY A 110 -1.20 -7.82 1.27
N ALA A 111 -2.52 -7.87 1.12
CA ALA A 111 -3.36 -8.85 1.78
C ALA A 111 -3.22 -10.23 1.13
N LEU A 112 -3.30 -11.26 1.95
CA LEU A 112 -3.35 -12.67 1.52
C LEU A 112 -4.78 -13.26 1.59
N GLY A 113 -5.77 -12.42 1.90
CA GLY A 113 -7.18 -12.74 1.92
C GLY A 113 -7.98 -11.80 1.02
N VAL A 114 -9.26 -12.11 0.80
CA VAL A 114 -10.15 -11.32 -0.06
C VAL A 114 -10.69 -10.08 0.66
N GLY A 115 -11.01 -9.03 -0.10
CA GLY A 115 -11.77 -7.87 0.39
C GLY A 115 -10.98 -6.83 1.18
N ALA A 116 -9.65 -6.85 1.09
CA ALA A 116 -8.80 -5.85 1.74
C ALA A 116 -8.58 -4.60 0.88
N ARG A 117 -8.33 -3.48 1.54
CA ARG A 117 -7.83 -2.23 0.95
C ARG A 117 -6.59 -1.78 1.71
N VAL A 118 -5.72 -1.02 1.06
CA VAL A 118 -4.48 -0.47 1.63
C VAL A 118 -4.43 1.02 1.40
#